data_AF-A0A9X2I1P6-F1
#
_entry.id   AF-A0A9X2I1P6-F1
#
_cell.length_a   1.000
_cell.length_b   1.000
_cell.length_c   1.000
_cell.angle_alpha   90.00
_cell.angle_beta   90.00
_cell.angle_gamma   90.00
#
_symmetry.space_group_name_H-M   'P 1'
#
loop_
_entity.id
_entity.type
_entity.pdbx_description
1 polymer ?
#
loop_
_entity_poly.entity_id
_entity_poly.type
_entity_poly.pdbx_seq_one_letter_code
_entity_poly.pdbx_strand_id
1 'polypeptide(L)'
;MKKQTFNSSELGMLSNAYLKELFPLPKRGELLSKCENSDCTLLFEINYHKKLYSVIVEKFNEGQFARSNAEIEWNNLMTKIGSAQITEAQGEDYDIYWLSKN
;
A
#
# COMPACT_ATOMS: atom_id res chain seq x y z
N MET A 1 -5.40 13.53 -0.58
CA MET A 1 -5.01 12.10 -0.62
C MET A 1 -3.50 11.98 -0.76
N LYS A 2 -2.95 10.77 -0.68
CA LYS A 2 -1.58 10.45 -1.12
C LYS A 2 -1.60 9.50 -2.29
N LYS A 3 -0.70 9.68 -3.26
CA LYS A 3 -0.65 8.92 -4.51
C LYS A 3 0.66 8.18 -4.66
N GLN A 4 0.60 6.93 -5.12
CA GLN A 4 1.76 6.15 -5.53
C GLN A 4 1.37 5.12 -6.61
N THR A 5 2.26 4.88 -7.57
CA THR A 5 2.06 3.87 -8.62
C THR A 5 2.86 2.61 -8.31
N PHE A 6 2.22 1.45 -8.44
CA PHE A 6 2.78 0.15 -8.17
C PHE A 6 2.74 -0.71 -9.43
N ASN A 7 3.81 -1.45 -9.68
CA ASN A 7 3.79 -2.50 -10.70
C ASN A 7 3.09 -3.77 -10.16
N SER A 8 2.86 -4.76 -11.02
CA SER A 8 2.18 -6.01 -10.68
C SER A 8 2.83 -6.78 -9.52
N SER A 9 4.16 -6.80 -9.42
CA SER A 9 4.90 -7.49 -8.35
C SER A 9 4.72 -6.78 -7.00
N GLU A 10 4.93 -5.46 -6.97
CA GLU A 10 4.76 -4.64 -5.77
C GLU A 10 3.31 -4.69 -5.27
N LEU A 11 2.33 -4.63 -6.18
CA LEU A 11 0.91 -4.71 -5.86
C LEU A 11 0.50 -6.10 -5.34
N GLY A 12 1.05 -7.16 -5.95
CA GLY A 12 0.84 -8.53 -5.49
C GLY A 12 1.36 -8.73 -4.07
N MET A 13 2.53 -8.18 -3.77
CA MET A 13 3.14 -8.22 -2.44
C MET A 13 2.31 -7.47 -1.40
N LEU A 14 1.85 -6.25 -1.72
CA LEU A 14 0.97 -5.47 -0.86
C LEU A 14 -0.37 -6.19 -0.60
N SER A 15 -0.98 -6.75 -1.65
CA SER A 15 -2.23 -7.51 -1.53
C SER A 15 -2.08 -8.76 -0.66
N ASN A 16 -0.97 -9.49 -0.82
CA ASN A 16 -0.67 -10.66 -0.01
C ASN A 16 -0.46 -10.28 1.46
N ALA A 17 0.19 -9.15 1.73
CA ALA A 17 0.37 -8.65 3.09
C ALA A 17 -0.98 -8.32 3.77
N TYR A 18 -1.93 -7.75 3.02
CA TYR A 18 -3.30 -7.55 3.50
C TYR A 18 -4.04 -8.88 3.75
N LEU A 19 -3.96 -9.84 2.83
CA LEU A 19 -4.58 -11.16 2.96
C LEU A 19 -4.04 -11.96 4.15
N LYS A 20 -2.76 -11.79 4.48
CA LYS A 20 -2.09 -12.41 5.63
C LYS A 20 -2.24 -11.62 6.94
N GLU A 21 -3.05 -10.56 6.93
CA GLU A 21 -3.27 -9.68 8.08
C GLU A 21 -1.97 -9.07 8.63
N LEU A 22 -0.94 -8.95 7.79
CA LEU A 22 0.32 -8.30 8.16
C LEU A 22 0.14 -6.78 8.26
N PHE A 23 -0.72 -6.22 7.40
CA PHE A 23 -0.98 -4.79 7.35
C PHE A 23 -2.45 -4.50 7.66
N PRO A 24 -2.76 -3.31 8.22
CA PRO A 24 -4.14 -2.92 8.45
C PRO A 24 -4.89 -2.88 7.12
N LEU A 25 -5.99 -3.62 7.02
CA LEU A 25 -6.87 -3.55 5.86
C LEU A 25 -7.48 -2.14 5.73
N PRO A 26 -7.56 -1.58 4.52
CA PRO A 26 -8.26 -0.31 4.31
C PRO A 26 -9.76 -0.51 4.53
N LYS A 27 -10.43 0.52 5.04
CA LYS A 27 -11.89 0.63 4.95
C LYS A 27 -12.28 1.17 3.58
N ARG A 28 -13.56 1.02 3.24
CA ARG A 28 -14.15 1.63 2.04
C ARG A 28 -13.80 3.12 1.97
N GLY A 29 -13.14 3.54 0.88
CA GLY A 29 -12.72 4.92 0.66
C GLY A 29 -11.33 5.29 1.21
N GLU A 30 -10.71 4.44 2.04
CA GLU A 30 -9.35 4.69 2.56
C GLU A 30 -8.24 4.33 1.56
N LEU A 31 -8.53 3.40 0.65
CA LEU A 31 -7.65 3.05 -0.45
C LEU A 31 -8.46 2.91 -1.73
N LEU A 32 -8.07 3.68 -2.75
CA LEU A 32 -8.64 3.62 -4.09
C LEU A 32 -7.55 3.21 -5.08
N SER A 33 -7.96 2.61 -6.20
CA SER A 33 -7.07 2.14 -7.26
C SER A 33 -7.57 2.51 -8.64
N LYS A 34 -6.63 2.83 -9.52
CA LYS A 34 -6.85 2.92 -10.97
C LYS A 34 -5.70 2.19 -11.65
N CYS A 35 -6.01 1.17 -12.44
CA CYS A 35 -5.00 0.39 -13.15
C CYS A 35 -5.02 0.73 -14.63
N GLU A 36 -3.87 1.08 -15.18
CA GLU A 36 -3.67 1.36 -16.59
C GLU A 36 -2.48 0.51 -17.07
N ASN A 37 -2.74 -0.38 -18.04
CA ASN A 37 -1.80 -1.41 -18.48
C ASN A 37 -1.37 -2.36 -17.33
N SER A 38 -0.08 -2.38 -16.99
CA SER A 38 0.53 -3.26 -15.98
C SER A 38 0.79 -2.57 -14.64
N ASP A 39 0.50 -1.27 -14.57
CA ASP A 39 0.75 -0.44 -13.39
C ASP A 39 -0.58 0.04 -12.79
N CYS A 40 -0.63 0.08 -11.47
CA CYS A 40 -1.79 0.54 -10.73
C CYS A 40 -1.42 1.73 -9.86
N THR A 41 -2.10 2.85 -10.06
CA THR A 41 -2.02 4.00 -9.16
C THR A 41 -2.96 3.77 -7.99
N LEU A 42 -2.41 3.85 -6.78
CA LEU A 42 -3.17 3.82 -5.53
C LEU A 42 -3.29 5.23 -4.95
N LEU A 43 -4.51 5.57 -4.52
CA LEU A 43 -4.80 6.75 -3.71
C LEU A 43 -5.12 6.34 -2.28
N PHE A 44 -4.27 6.76 -1.36
CA PHE A 44 -4.41 6.54 0.06
C PHE A 44 -5.08 7.74 0.72
N GLU A 45 -6.07 7.49 1.56
CA GLU A 45 -6.47 8.46 2.58
C GLU A 45 -5.26 8.74 3.50
N ILE A 46 -5.13 9.98 3.95
CA ILE A 46 -3.92 10.48 4.61
C ILE A 46 -3.67 9.77 5.94
N ASN A 47 -4.69 9.58 6.76
CA ASN A 47 -4.56 8.91 8.05
C ASN A 47 -4.35 7.41 7.87
N TYR A 48 -5.04 6.80 6.90
CA TYR A 48 -4.80 5.42 6.52
C TYR A 48 -3.34 5.20 6.07
N HIS A 49 -2.81 6.07 5.19
CA HIS A 49 -1.41 6.02 4.76
C HIS A 49 -0.44 6.05 5.95
N LYS A 50 -0.63 7.00 6.88
CA LYS A 50 0.20 7.11 8.08
C LYS A 50 0.15 5.84 8.92
N LYS A 51 -1.05 5.30 9.16
CA LYS A 51 -1.23 4.07 9.93
C LYS A 51 -0.55 2.88 9.26
N LEU A 52 -0.80 2.68 7.96
CA LEU A 52 -0.18 1.62 7.17
C LEU A 52 1.35 1.72 7.22
N TYR A 53 1.90 2.90 6.92
CA TYR A 53 3.34 3.09 6.89
C TYR A 53 3.99 2.88 8.26
N SER A 54 3.34 3.32 9.35
CA SER A 54 3.81 3.06 10.71
C SER A 54 3.94 1.56 11.02
N VAL A 55 2.94 0.75 10.64
CA VAL A 55 2.97 -0.71 10.85
C VAL A 55 4.06 -1.38 10.01
N ILE A 56 4.28 -0.90 8.78
CA ILE A 56 5.36 -1.41 7.92
C ILE A 56 6.73 -1.15 8.57
N VAL A 57 6.96 0.09 9.05
CA VAL A 57 8.20 0.48 9.72
C VAL A 57 8.41 -0.29 11.03
N GLU A 58 7.35 -0.53 11.80
CA GLU A 58 7.41 -1.37 13.00
C GLU A 58 7.90 -2.79 12.66
N LYS A 59 7.30 -3.44 11.66
CA LYS A 59 7.73 -4.77 11.21
C LYS A 59 9.15 -4.82 10.68
N PHE A 60 9.59 -3.77 9.99
CA PHE A 60 10.98 -3.60 9.58
C PHE A 60 11.91 -3.58 10.80
N ASN A 61 11.61 -2.73 11.79
CA ASN A 61 12.41 -2.58 13.01
C ASN A 61 12.43 -3.84 13.89
N GLU A 62 11.36 -4.65 13.88
CA GLU A 62 11.31 -5.95 14.53
C GLU A 62 12.15 -7.05 13.82
N GLY A 63 12.75 -6.70 12.67
CA GLY A 63 13.54 -7.61 11.84
C GLY A 63 12.70 -8.64 11.07
N GLN A 64 11.39 -8.44 10.92
CA GLN A 64 10.55 -9.38 10.18
C GLN A 64 10.97 -9.48 8.71
N PHE A 65 11.42 -8.37 8.11
CA PHE A 65 11.85 -8.34 6.71
C PHE A 65 13.18 -9.07 6.53
N ALA A 66 14.16 -8.82 7.40
CA ALA A 66 15.47 -9.48 7.38
C ALA A 66 15.41 -11.00 7.64
N ARG A 67 14.40 -11.46 8.38
CA ARG A 67 14.15 -12.90 8.60
C ARG A 67 13.38 -13.58 7.46
N SER A 68 12.95 -12.81 6.46
CA SER A 68 12.24 -13.36 5.29
C SER A 68 13.20 -13.67 4.14
N ASN A 69 12.78 -14.52 3.20
CA ASN A 69 13.49 -14.74 1.94
C ASN A 69 13.23 -13.65 0.88
N ALA A 70 12.59 -12.53 1.27
CA ALA A 70 12.18 -11.44 0.39
C ALA A 70 12.50 -10.07 1.01
N GLU A 71 13.60 -9.98 1.77
CA GLU A 71 13.99 -8.77 2.51
C GLU A 71 14.06 -7.54 1.61
N ILE A 72 14.73 -7.68 0.46
CA ILE A 72 14.93 -6.58 -0.50
C ILE A 72 13.58 -6.07 -1.00
N GLU A 73 12.67 -6.97 -1.35
CA GLU A 73 11.33 -6.65 -1.83
C GLU A 73 10.50 -5.95 -0.74
N TRP A 74 10.60 -6.37 0.53
CA TRP A 74 9.92 -5.69 1.63
C TRP A 74 10.47 -4.28 1.87
N ASN A 75 11.79 -4.12 1.84
CA ASN A 75 12.44 -2.81 1.99
C ASN A 75 12.05 -1.87 0.83
N ASN A 76 11.98 -2.39 -0.39
CA ASN A 76 11.51 -1.66 -1.56
C ASN A 76 10.04 -1.25 -1.41
N LEU A 77 9.16 -2.16 -1.01
CA LEU A 77 7.74 -1.87 -0.79
C LEU A 77 7.54 -0.81 0.30
N MET A 78 8.28 -0.89 1.41
CA MET A 78 8.28 0.12 2.47
C MET A 78 8.67 1.49 1.92
N THR A 79 9.78 1.58 1.19
CA THR A 79 10.26 2.82 0.57
C THR A 79 9.24 3.38 -0.42
N LYS A 80 8.62 2.52 -1.22
CA LYS A 80 7.59 2.86 -2.20
C LYS A 80 6.35 3.46 -1.51
N ILE A 81 5.86 2.84 -0.44
CA ILE A 81 4.71 3.34 0.32
C ILE A 81 5.08 4.66 1.01
N GLY A 82 6.26 4.76 1.63
CA GLY A 82 6.71 5.99 2.29
C GLY A 82 6.85 7.19 1.35
N SER A 83 7.24 6.94 0.10
CA SER A 83 7.42 7.97 -0.95
C SER A 83 6.12 8.44 -1.63
N ALA A 84 4.94 7.98 -1.18
CA ALA A 84 3.66 8.43 -1.71
C ALA A 84 3.48 9.95 -1.55
N GLN A 85 3.19 10.62 -2.66
CA GLN A 85 3.14 12.08 -2.76
C GLN A 85 1.74 12.62 -2.42
N ILE A 86 1.67 13.79 -1.80
CA ILE A 86 0.39 14.49 -1.58
C ILE A 86 -0.23 14.82 -2.94
N THR A 87 -1.54 14.63 -3.06
CA THR A 87 -2.30 14.98 -4.27
C THR A 87 -3.68 15.53 -3.94
N GLU A 88 -4.16 16.40 -4.83
CA GLU A 88 -5.51 16.97 -4.85
C GLU A 88 -6.52 16.09 -5.60
N ALA A 89 -6.09 14.95 -6.16
CA ALA A 89 -6.99 14.03 -6.85
C ALA A 89 -8.21 13.67 -5.98
N GLN A 90 -9.38 14.05 -6.48
CA GLN A 90 -10.70 13.68 -5.97
C GLN A 90 -10.97 12.29 -6.57
N GLY A 91 -11.22 11.27 -5.75
CA GLY A 91 -11.22 9.85 -6.17
C GLY A 91 -12.31 9.43 -7.18
N GLU A 92 -12.90 10.35 -7.94
CA GLU A 92 -14.00 10.13 -8.89
C GLU A 92 -13.63 9.18 -10.04
N ASP A 93 -12.36 9.20 -10.48
CA ASP A 93 -11.82 8.31 -11.52
C ASP A 93 -11.18 7.02 -10.95
N TYR A 94 -11.37 6.73 -9.67
CA TYR A 94 -10.73 5.59 -8.99
C TYR A 94 -11.76 4.65 -8.39
N ASP A 95 -11.49 3.36 -8.50
CA ASP A 95 -12.28 2.32 -7.88
C ASP A 95 -11.86 2.12 -6.42
N ILE A 96 -12.80 1.70 -5.57
CA ILE A 96 -12.46 1.23 -4.22
C ILE A 96 -11.55 0.01 -4.34
N TYR A 97 -10.47 0.01 -3.58
CA TYR A 97 -9.54 -1.11 -3.58
C TYR A 97 -10.27 -2.39 -3.15
N TRP A 98 -10.14 -3.45 -3.93
CA TRP A 98 -10.96 -4.66 -3.81
C TRP A 98 -10.85 -5.40 -2.46
N LEU A 99 -9.74 -5.22 -1.72
CA LEU A 99 -9.55 -5.75 -0.35
C LEU A 99 -10.09 -4.83 0.76
N SER A 100 -10.75 -3.72 0.42
CA SER A 100 -11.29 -2.80 1.42
C SER A 100 -12.44 -3.44 2.19
N LYS A 101 -12.41 -3.32 3.52
CA LYS A 101 -13.53 -3.73 4.38
C LYS A 101 -14.72 -2.79 4.19
N ASN A 102 -15.92 -3.36 4.23
CA ASN A 102 -17.19 -2.61 4.26
C ASN A 102 -17.30 -1.75 5.53
#